data_AF-A0A2V7E7U3-F1
#
_entry.id   AF-A0A2V7E7U3-F1
#
_cell.length_a   1.000
_cell.length_b   1.000
_cell.length_c   1.000
_cell.angle_alpha   90.00
_cell.angle_beta   90.00
_cell.angle_gamma   90.00
#
_symmetry.space_group_name_H-M   'P 1'
#
loop_
_entity.id
_entity.type
_entity.pdbx_description
1 polymer ?
#
loop_
_entity_poly.entity_id
_entity_poly.type
_entity_poly.pdbx_seq_one_letter_code
_entity_poly.pdbx_strand_id
1 'polypeptide(L)'
;MYAGTLLLVPGLTEDDFIALHAVGSRLVKFIFYDYSLLPNGEAERYVAWSRARGIKVKIHSGGVSRSGVSQVAGIDIVKRIRPDIVGHATGGPIPMAEKEVERLVNETECALEICSSGNPRMVLKLMRSVGTSDAFDRVLIGTDTPGGTGVLPRGMLREIAYLASVADVPPEIAIAMATGNVAHAHGLRQGILEVGRPADIVLLDRIKGSVASDALDSFGKGDLPGISTVLIDGEVRVPGRSQQTPPPERMATITGSRA
;
A
#
# COMPACT_ATOMS: atom_id res chain seq x y z
N MET A 1 5.90 -12.01 -13.27
CA MET A 1 5.26 -10.74 -13.68
C MET A 1 3.77 -10.88 -13.39
N TYR A 2 3.18 -9.93 -12.65
CA TYR A 2 1.73 -9.89 -12.45
C TYR A 2 1.11 -8.98 -13.53
N ALA A 3 -0.01 -9.40 -14.12
CA ALA A 3 -0.73 -8.54 -15.06
C ALA A 3 -1.33 -7.33 -14.33
N GLY A 4 -1.68 -6.27 -15.08
CA GLY A 4 -2.25 -5.04 -14.55
C GLY A 4 -3.56 -5.23 -13.77
N THR A 5 -3.99 -4.17 -13.10
CA THR A 5 -5.27 -4.13 -12.36
C THR A 5 -6.41 -3.80 -13.31
N LEU A 6 -7.46 -4.63 -13.35
CA LEU A 6 -8.67 -4.27 -14.10
C LEU A 6 -9.50 -3.27 -13.30
N LEU A 7 -9.96 -2.21 -13.98
CA LEU A 7 -10.94 -1.28 -13.41
C LEU A 7 -12.33 -1.84 -13.63
N LEU A 8 -13.09 -2.00 -12.55
CA LEU A 8 -14.43 -2.57 -12.61
C LEU A 8 -15.42 -1.54 -13.18
N VAL A 9 -16.13 -1.95 -14.22
CA VAL A 9 -17.17 -1.17 -14.91
C VAL A 9 -18.45 -2.01 -15.01
N PRO A 10 -19.62 -1.39 -15.24
CA PRO A 10 -20.87 -2.14 -15.39
C PRO A 10 -20.86 -3.08 -16.60
N GLY A 11 -21.56 -4.21 -16.49
CA GLY A 11 -21.75 -5.16 -17.60
C GLY A 11 -20.65 -6.21 -17.81
N LEU A 12 -19.66 -6.31 -16.91
CA LEU A 12 -18.72 -7.43 -16.92
C LEU A 12 -19.42 -8.73 -16.54
N THR A 13 -18.93 -9.82 -17.11
CA THR A 13 -19.45 -11.17 -16.94
C THR A 13 -18.46 -12.02 -16.16
N GLU A 14 -18.89 -13.20 -15.70
CA GLU A 14 -17.98 -14.13 -15.02
C GLU A 14 -16.80 -14.57 -15.92
N ASP A 15 -17.03 -14.67 -17.24
CA ASP A 15 -16.00 -15.02 -18.23
C ASP A 15 -14.86 -14.01 -18.25
N ASP A 16 -15.14 -12.73 -18.02
CA ASP A 16 -14.11 -11.69 -17.90
C ASP A 16 -13.18 -11.98 -16.72
N PHE A 17 -13.71 -12.43 -15.57
CA PHE A 17 -12.90 -12.79 -14.40
C PHE A 17 -12.14 -14.10 -14.60
N ILE A 18 -12.68 -15.04 -15.39
CA ILE A 18 -11.94 -16.23 -15.84
C ILE A 18 -10.75 -15.81 -16.69
N ALA A 19 -10.97 -14.94 -17.67
CA ALA A 19 -9.91 -14.41 -18.53
C ALA A 19 -8.84 -13.67 -17.73
N LEU A 20 -9.23 -12.80 -16.78
CA LEU A 20 -8.30 -12.10 -15.88
C LEU A 20 -7.42 -13.07 -15.08
N HIS A 21 -8.02 -14.11 -14.52
CA HIS A 21 -7.28 -15.11 -13.75
C HIS A 21 -6.28 -15.85 -14.64
N ALA A 22 -6.70 -16.25 -15.85
CA ALA A 22 -5.89 -16.98 -16.82
C ALA A 22 -4.67 -16.18 -17.29
N VAL A 23 -4.80 -14.86 -17.47
CA VAL A 23 -3.66 -13.98 -17.83
C VAL A 23 -2.79 -13.59 -16.62
N GLY A 24 -3.09 -14.11 -15.43
CA GLY A 24 -2.29 -13.86 -14.24
C GLY A 24 -2.58 -12.54 -13.52
N SER A 25 -3.71 -11.87 -13.80
CA SER A 25 -4.13 -10.73 -13.00
C SER A 25 -4.56 -11.18 -11.60
N ARG A 26 -4.28 -10.34 -10.60
CA ARG A 26 -4.50 -10.64 -9.17
C ARG A 26 -5.23 -9.53 -8.44
N LEU A 27 -5.59 -8.44 -9.13
CA LEU A 27 -6.21 -7.27 -8.52
C LEU A 27 -7.24 -6.67 -9.47
N VAL A 28 -8.40 -6.33 -8.90
CA VAL A 28 -9.43 -5.50 -9.55
C VAL A 28 -9.71 -4.29 -8.67
N LYS A 29 -10.13 -3.17 -9.27
CA LYS A 29 -10.40 -1.94 -8.52
C LYS A 29 -11.74 -1.31 -8.89
N PHE A 30 -12.59 -1.08 -7.90
CA PHE A 30 -13.70 -0.15 -7.97
C PHE A 30 -13.15 1.28 -7.81
N ILE A 31 -13.09 2.05 -8.89
CA ILE A 31 -12.62 3.45 -8.86
C ILE A 31 -13.60 4.42 -9.53
N PHE A 32 -14.16 4.02 -10.67
CA PHE A 32 -15.11 4.80 -11.45
C PHE A 32 -16.46 4.08 -11.60
N TYR A 33 -16.69 3.06 -10.77
CA TYR A 33 -17.92 2.28 -10.81
C TYR A 33 -19.08 3.14 -10.28
N ASP A 34 -20.21 3.07 -10.97
CA ASP A 34 -21.43 3.79 -10.58
C ASP A 34 -22.11 3.07 -9.41
N TYR A 35 -21.94 3.58 -8.19
CA TYR A 35 -22.53 2.98 -7.00
C TYR A 35 -24.06 3.13 -6.93
N SER A 36 -24.70 3.92 -7.81
CA SER A 36 -26.16 3.93 -7.93
C SER A 36 -26.71 2.58 -8.44
N LEU A 37 -25.86 1.79 -9.10
CA LEU A 37 -26.21 0.46 -9.59
C LEU A 37 -26.16 -0.63 -8.51
N LEU A 38 -25.63 -0.36 -7.32
CA LEU A 38 -25.53 -1.36 -6.25
C LEU A 38 -26.81 -2.20 -6.03
N PRO A 39 -28.05 -1.65 -6.08
CA PRO A 39 -29.28 -2.44 -5.97
C PRO A 39 -29.42 -3.62 -6.94
N ASN A 40 -28.74 -3.62 -8.09
CA ASN A 40 -28.79 -4.71 -9.07
C ASN A 40 -27.88 -5.93 -8.72
N GLY A 41 -27.09 -5.82 -7.64
CA GLY A 41 -26.21 -6.87 -7.13
C GLY A 41 -24.96 -7.15 -7.98
N GLU A 42 -24.65 -6.32 -8.98
CA GLU A 42 -23.55 -6.54 -9.92
C GLU A 42 -22.17 -6.40 -9.26
N ALA A 43 -21.96 -5.37 -8.46
CA ALA A 43 -20.72 -5.18 -7.73
C ALA A 43 -20.43 -6.37 -6.80
N GLU A 44 -21.44 -6.87 -6.11
CA GLU A 44 -21.35 -8.04 -5.24
C GLU A 44 -20.97 -9.31 -6.02
N ARG A 45 -21.53 -9.50 -7.23
CA ARG A 45 -21.12 -10.60 -8.13
C ARG A 45 -19.65 -10.48 -8.53
N TYR A 46 -19.15 -9.29 -8.85
CA TYR A 46 -17.74 -9.08 -9.17
C TYR A 46 -16.82 -9.47 -8.02
N VAL A 47 -17.21 -9.15 -6.78
CA VAL A 47 -16.45 -9.56 -5.59
C VAL A 47 -16.47 -11.07 -5.43
N ALA A 48 -17.63 -11.72 -5.60
CA ALA A 48 -17.74 -13.17 -5.52
C ALA A 48 -16.88 -13.89 -6.57
N TRP A 49 -16.96 -13.46 -7.84
CA TRP A 49 -16.18 -14.03 -8.93
C TRP A 49 -14.68 -13.82 -8.77
N SER A 50 -14.27 -12.66 -8.25
CA SER A 50 -12.86 -12.35 -7.94
C SER A 50 -12.33 -13.28 -6.85
N ARG A 51 -13.05 -13.40 -5.73
CA ARG A 51 -12.67 -14.24 -4.59
C ARG A 51 -12.56 -15.72 -4.96
N ALA A 52 -13.51 -16.22 -5.75
CA ALA A 52 -13.48 -17.60 -6.26
C ALA A 52 -12.21 -17.93 -7.04
N ARG A 53 -11.48 -16.91 -7.53
CA ARG A 53 -10.27 -17.02 -8.35
C ARG A 53 -9.02 -16.45 -7.67
N GLY A 54 -9.10 -16.14 -6.38
CA GLY A 54 -7.99 -15.54 -5.62
C GLY A 54 -7.58 -14.15 -6.10
N ILE A 55 -8.46 -13.45 -6.81
CA ILE A 55 -8.25 -12.06 -7.25
C ILE A 55 -8.68 -11.14 -6.11
N LYS A 56 -7.80 -10.22 -5.70
CA LYS A 56 -8.09 -9.23 -4.67
C LYS A 56 -8.95 -8.09 -5.21
N VAL A 57 -9.85 -7.58 -4.38
CA VAL A 57 -10.75 -6.47 -4.71
C VAL A 57 -10.34 -5.24 -3.93
N LYS A 58 -10.02 -4.16 -4.65
CA LYS A 58 -9.71 -2.85 -4.08
C LYS A 58 -10.83 -1.86 -4.37
N ILE A 59 -11.07 -0.93 -3.45
CA ILE A 59 -11.99 0.20 -3.66
C ILE A 59 -11.25 1.53 -3.53
N HIS A 60 -11.60 2.50 -4.34
CA HIS A 60 -11.26 3.90 -4.11
C HIS A 60 -12.23 4.48 -3.07
N SER A 61 -11.69 5.03 -1.98
CA SER A 61 -12.46 5.82 -1.02
C SER A 61 -12.00 7.27 -0.97
N GLY A 62 -12.93 8.19 -0.71
CA GLY A 62 -12.65 9.61 -0.56
C GLY A 62 -13.16 10.46 -1.73
N GLY A 63 -12.56 11.65 -1.88
CA GLY A 63 -12.99 12.65 -2.85
C GLY A 63 -12.75 12.22 -4.29
N VAL A 64 -13.64 12.65 -5.16
CA VAL A 64 -13.72 12.21 -6.55
C VAL A 64 -13.13 13.24 -7.51
N SER A 65 -12.26 12.80 -8.42
CA SER A 65 -11.50 13.68 -9.32
C SER A 65 -12.19 13.96 -10.66
N ARG A 66 -13.18 13.14 -11.07
CA ARG A 66 -13.90 13.29 -12.33
C ARG A 66 -15.35 13.72 -12.06
N SER A 67 -15.61 15.02 -12.24
CA SER A 67 -16.95 15.59 -12.09
C SER A 67 -17.98 14.84 -12.94
N GLY A 68 -19.09 14.44 -12.31
CA GLY A 68 -20.24 13.80 -12.97
C GLY A 68 -20.16 12.28 -13.18
N VAL A 69 -19.02 11.62 -12.95
CA VAL A 69 -18.87 10.16 -13.16
C VAL A 69 -18.51 9.42 -11.87
N SER A 70 -17.64 10.02 -11.06
CA SER A 70 -17.14 9.39 -9.85
C SER A 70 -18.05 9.67 -8.65
N GLN A 71 -18.36 8.63 -7.88
CA GLN A 71 -19.13 8.72 -6.64
C GLN A 71 -18.23 8.43 -5.44
N VAL A 72 -18.44 9.16 -4.34
CA VAL A 72 -17.71 8.96 -3.09
C VAL A 72 -18.12 7.61 -2.50
N ALA A 73 -17.18 6.68 -2.37
CA ALA A 73 -17.39 5.46 -1.60
C ALA A 73 -17.20 5.76 -0.11
N GLY A 74 -18.30 6.03 0.58
CA GLY A 74 -18.34 6.11 2.05
C GLY A 74 -18.34 4.73 2.71
N ILE A 75 -18.42 4.72 4.04
CA ILE A 75 -18.35 3.48 4.83
C ILE A 75 -19.46 2.48 4.49
N ASP A 76 -20.67 2.94 4.21
CA ASP A 76 -21.80 2.05 3.90
C ASP A 76 -21.61 1.31 2.56
N ILE A 77 -20.97 1.98 1.58
CA ILE A 77 -20.58 1.34 0.31
C ILE A 77 -19.49 0.30 0.57
N VAL A 78 -18.49 0.62 1.38
CA VAL A 78 -17.43 -0.34 1.77
C VAL A 78 -18.02 -1.56 2.46
N LYS A 79 -18.94 -1.38 3.42
CA LYS A 79 -19.60 -2.49 4.13
C LYS A 79 -20.46 -3.34 3.22
N ARG A 80 -21.08 -2.76 2.20
CA ARG A 80 -21.89 -3.47 1.21
C ARG A 80 -21.04 -4.27 0.23
N ILE A 81 -20.05 -3.64 -0.40
CA ILE A 81 -19.17 -4.28 -1.39
C ILE A 81 -18.24 -5.29 -0.72
N ARG A 82 -17.82 -5.02 0.53
CA ARG A 82 -16.83 -5.80 1.29
C ARG A 82 -15.55 -6.02 0.48
N PRO A 83 -14.85 -4.96 0.04
CA PRO A 83 -13.57 -5.09 -0.66
C PRO A 83 -12.51 -5.69 0.27
N ASP A 84 -11.45 -6.25 -0.31
CA ASP A 84 -10.32 -6.73 0.48
C ASP A 84 -9.43 -5.56 0.93
N ILE A 85 -9.35 -4.50 0.12
CA ILE A 85 -8.50 -3.33 0.37
C ILE A 85 -9.27 -2.03 0.11
N VAL A 86 -9.24 -1.11 1.07
CA VAL A 86 -9.62 0.29 0.88
C VAL A 86 -8.36 1.06 0.49
N GLY A 87 -8.29 1.43 -0.79
CA GLY A 87 -7.18 2.20 -1.34
C GLY A 87 -7.18 3.62 -0.82
N HIS A 88 -5.97 4.18 -0.61
CA HIS A 88 -5.73 5.55 -0.15
C HIS A 88 -6.82 6.04 0.83
N ALA A 89 -7.05 5.30 1.91
CA ALA A 89 -8.10 5.54 2.92
C ALA A 89 -8.00 6.93 3.57
N THR A 90 -6.79 7.48 3.60
CA THR A 90 -6.47 8.83 4.08
C THR A 90 -6.43 9.88 2.95
N GLY A 91 -6.96 9.52 1.78
CA GLY A 91 -7.10 10.36 0.60
C GLY A 91 -6.00 10.13 -0.43
N GLY A 92 -6.36 10.31 -1.70
CA GLY A 92 -5.44 10.36 -2.85
C GLY A 92 -5.82 11.50 -3.81
N PRO A 93 -5.86 12.78 -3.38
CA PRO A 93 -5.41 13.30 -2.08
C PRO A 93 -6.55 13.58 -1.07
N ILE A 94 -7.81 13.49 -1.49
CA ILE A 94 -8.96 13.90 -0.67
C ILE A 94 -9.57 12.68 0.06
N PRO A 95 -9.59 12.65 1.40
CA PRO A 95 -10.10 11.54 2.20
C PRO A 95 -11.64 11.51 2.30
N MET A 96 -12.17 10.44 2.89
CA MET A 96 -13.53 10.44 3.46
C MET A 96 -13.59 11.35 4.69
N ALA A 97 -14.82 11.58 5.19
CA ALA A 97 -14.99 12.28 6.46
C ALA A 97 -14.28 11.51 7.61
N GLU A 98 -13.74 12.25 8.57
CA GLU A 98 -12.94 11.68 9.68
C GLU A 98 -13.67 10.57 10.42
N LYS A 99 -14.96 10.77 10.72
CA LYS A 99 -15.81 9.76 11.37
C LYS A 99 -15.96 8.48 10.54
N GLU A 100 -15.98 8.57 9.21
CA GLU A 100 -16.06 7.37 8.37
C GLU A 100 -14.73 6.61 8.36
N VAL A 101 -13.59 7.30 8.42
CA VAL A 101 -12.27 6.67 8.53
C VAL A 101 -12.13 5.92 9.86
N GLU A 102 -12.61 6.48 10.97
CA GLU A 102 -12.66 5.77 12.26
C GLU A 102 -13.55 4.52 12.17
N ARG A 103 -14.72 4.64 11.52
CA ARG A 103 -15.63 3.50 11.31
C ARG A 103 -15.03 2.42 10.41
N LEU A 104 -14.17 2.76 9.45
CA LEU A 104 -13.46 1.73 8.65
C LEU A 104 -12.63 0.80 9.54
N VAL A 105 -11.91 1.36 10.51
CA VAL A 105 -11.08 0.57 11.43
C VAL A 105 -11.97 -0.32 12.28
N ASN A 106 -13.04 0.25 12.84
CA ASN A 106 -13.87 -0.39 13.87
C ASN A 106 -14.96 -1.34 13.32
N GLU A 107 -15.44 -1.14 12.09
CA GLU A 107 -16.62 -1.83 11.54
C GLU A 107 -16.33 -2.71 10.32
N THR A 108 -15.06 -2.78 9.89
CA THR A 108 -14.66 -3.59 8.73
C THR A 108 -13.39 -4.37 9.03
N GLU A 109 -13.08 -5.36 8.20
CA GLU A 109 -11.85 -6.17 8.29
C GLU A 109 -10.90 -5.92 7.11
N CYS A 110 -11.24 -4.99 6.22
CA CYS A 110 -10.43 -4.72 5.02
C CYS A 110 -9.07 -4.12 5.38
N ALA A 111 -8.08 -4.33 4.52
CA ALA A 111 -6.81 -3.64 4.63
C ALA A 111 -6.98 -2.14 4.28
N LEU A 112 -6.25 -1.27 4.95
CA LEU A 112 -6.39 0.18 4.88
C LEU A 112 -5.10 0.78 4.34
N GLU A 113 -5.12 1.22 3.09
CA GLU A 113 -3.93 1.79 2.46
C GLU A 113 -3.80 3.29 2.76
N ILE A 114 -2.64 3.67 3.28
CA ILE A 114 -2.17 5.05 3.40
C ILE A 114 -1.25 5.34 2.21
N CYS A 115 -1.35 6.55 1.64
CA CYS A 115 -0.51 6.94 0.51
C CYS A 115 0.28 8.20 0.79
N SER A 116 1.51 8.27 0.24
CA SER A 116 2.36 9.47 0.32
C SER A 116 1.78 10.72 -0.35
N SER A 117 0.82 10.55 -1.25
CA SER A 117 0.07 11.64 -1.88
C SER A 117 -1.18 12.04 -1.07
N GLY A 118 -1.44 11.39 0.05
CA GLY A 118 -2.66 11.55 0.84
C GLY A 118 -2.64 12.70 1.81
N ASN A 119 -3.71 12.82 2.59
CA ASN A 119 -3.85 13.89 3.56
C ASN A 119 -3.12 13.53 4.88
N PRO A 120 -2.02 14.22 5.23
CA PRO A 120 -1.20 13.86 6.40
C PRO A 120 -1.98 13.99 7.71
N ARG A 121 -2.89 14.98 7.82
CA ARG A 121 -3.75 15.10 9.01
C ARG A 121 -4.63 13.86 9.18
N MET A 122 -5.16 13.30 8.09
CA MET A 122 -6.00 12.10 8.15
C MET A 122 -5.22 10.82 8.44
N VAL A 123 -3.95 10.76 8.07
CA VAL A 123 -3.06 9.68 8.51
C VAL A 123 -2.95 9.62 10.03
N LEU A 124 -2.72 10.75 10.70
CA LEU A 124 -2.67 10.80 12.17
C LEU A 124 -3.99 10.35 12.82
N LYS A 125 -5.12 10.68 12.19
CA LYS A 125 -6.46 10.28 12.67
C LYS A 125 -6.69 8.79 12.51
N LEU A 126 -6.38 8.25 11.33
CA LEU A 126 -6.44 6.81 11.09
C LEU A 126 -5.55 6.05 12.07
N MET A 127 -4.28 6.46 12.22
CA MET A 127 -3.33 5.77 13.09
C MET A 127 -3.72 5.80 14.56
N ARG A 128 -4.36 6.87 15.04
CA ARG A 128 -4.94 6.89 16.39
C ARG A 128 -6.02 5.82 16.57
N SER A 129 -6.91 5.67 15.59
CA SER A 129 -7.97 4.66 15.63
C SER A 129 -7.39 3.25 15.54
N VAL A 130 -6.36 3.05 14.69
CA VAL A 130 -5.62 1.80 14.56
C VAL A 130 -4.94 1.41 15.86
N GLY A 131 -4.22 2.35 16.52
CA GLY A 131 -3.57 2.08 17.79
C GLY A 131 -4.55 1.78 18.93
N THR A 132 -5.72 2.43 18.93
CA THR A 132 -6.79 2.11 19.90
C THR A 132 -7.36 0.71 19.71
N SER A 133 -7.38 0.22 18.47
CA SER A 133 -8.00 -1.06 18.10
C SER A 133 -7.00 -2.19 17.87
N ASP A 134 -5.70 -1.92 18.09
CA ASP A 134 -4.58 -2.81 17.77
C ASP A 134 -4.62 -3.40 16.35
N ALA A 135 -4.98 -2.58 15.37
CA ALA A 135 -5.24 -3.01 13.98
C ALA A 135 -4.08 -2.72 13.02
N PHE A 136 -2.84 -2.72 13.52
CA PHE A 136 -1.65 -2.31 12.77
C PHE A 136 -1.36 -3.22 11.57
N ASP A 137 -1.71 -4.50 11.67
CA ASP A 137 -1.57 -5.54 10.64
C ASP A 137 -2.39 -5.26 9.37
N ARG A 138 -3.44 -4.44 9.50
CA ARG A 138 -4.31 -4.05 8.39
C ARG A 138 -3.83 -2.84 7.60
N VAL A 139 -2.87 -2.07 8.13
CA VAL A 139 -2.41 -0.83 7.49
C VAL A 139 -1.36 -1.14 6.42
N LEU A 140 -1.56 -0.56 5.24
CA LEU A 140 -0.66 -0.69 4.09
C LEU A 140 -0.08 0.67 3.74
N ILE A 141 1.15 0.70 3.23
CA ILE A 141 1.74 1.90 2.62
C ILE A 141 1.75 1.75 1.10
N GLY A 142 1.27 2.79 0.41
CA GLY A 142 1.39 2.98 -1.02
C GLY A 142 1.87 4.40 -1.33
N THR A 143 2.03 4.71 -2.63
CA THR A 143 2.38 6.07 -3.06
C THR A 143 1.23 6.79 -3.75
N ASP A 144 0.33 6.04 -4.40
CA ASP A 144 -0.70 6.57 -5.32
C ASP A 144 -0.09 7.54 -6.35
N THR A 145 1.01 7.10 -6.96
CA THR A 145 1.70 7.79 -8.06
C THR A 145 1.97 6.80 -9.20
N PRO A 146 2.04 7.25 -10.48
CA PRO A 146 1.88 8.64 -10.95
C PRO A 146 0.45 9.17 -10.82
N GLY A 147 0.31 10.46 -10.51
CA GLY A 147 -0.98 11.14 -10.39
C GLY A 147 -0.86 12.66 -10.43
N GLY A 148 -1.92 13.38 -10.06
CA GLY A 148 -1.90 14.85 -10.00
C GLY A 148 -0.84 15.41 -9.03
N THR A 149 -0.47 14.64 -8.02
CA THR A 149 0.62 14.95 -7.06
C THR A 149 2.02 14.81 -7.69
N GLY A 150 2.14 14.15 -8.83
CA GLY A 150 3.41 13.87 -9.52
C GLY A 150 3.90 12.43 -9.34
N VAL A 151 5.22 12.25 -9.36
CA VAL A 151 5.91 10.97 -9.13
C VAL A 151 6.82 11.13 -7.93
N LEU A 152 6.74 10.20 -6.97
CA LEU A 152 7.48 10.26 -5.70
C LEU A 152 8.42 9.05 -5.57
N PRO A 153 9.65 9.07 -6.14
CA PRO A 153 10.57 7.92 -6.12
C PRO A 153 10.91 7.42 -4.70
N ARG A 154 10.89 8.32 -3.71
CA ARG A 154 11.12 8.00 -2.29
C ARG A 154 9.83 7.99 -1.46
N GLY A 155 8.65 7.89 -2.09
CA GLY A 155 7.36 7.96 -1.41
C GLY A 155 7.23 6.95 -0.28
N MET A 156 7.54 5.68 -0.55
CA MET A 156 7.52 4.61 0.48
C MET A 156 8.37 4.97 1.71
N LEU A 157 9.63 5.37 1.50
CA LEU A 157 10.53 5.76 2.61
C LEU A 157 10.02 6.99 3.38
N ARG A 158 9.45 7.96 2.67
CA ARG A 158 8.86 9.17 3.27
C ARG A 158 7.66 8.81 4.14
N GLU A 159 6.81 7.90 3.70
CA GLU A 159 5.64 7.50 4.49
C GLU A 159 6.06 6.68 5.70
N ILE A 160 7.03 5.76 5.58
CA ILE A 160 7.59 5.04 6.73
C ILE A 160 8.15 6.02 7.76
N ALA A 161 8.96 7.00 7.33
CA ALA A 161 9.51 8.03 8.21
C ALA A 161 8.43 8.90 8.85
N TYR A 162 7.38 9.25 8.11
CA TYR A 162 6.28 10.05 8.61
C TYR A 162 5.49 9.32 9.69
N LEU A 163 5.16 8.04 9.45
CA LEU A 163 4.49 7.21 10.43
C LEU A 163 5.36 7.03 11.69
N ALA A 164 6.66 6.80 11.49
CA ALA A 164 7.57 6.53 12.59
C ALA A 164 7.85 7.75 13.48
N SER A 165 8.02 8.92 12.88
CA SER A 165 8.44 10.13 13.61
C SER A 165 7.32 11.07 14.01
N VAL A 166 6.18 11.04 13.30
CA VAL A 166 5.07 11.98 13.53
C VAL A 166 3.80 11.26 13.97
N ALA A 167 3.53 10.07 13.43
CA ALA A 167 2.35 9.28 13.81
C ALA A 167 2.62 8.32 14.99
N ASP A 168 3.82 8.37 15.58
CA ASP A 168 4.21 7.60 16.78
C ASP A 168 4.10 6.07 16.59
N VAL A 169 4.41 5.59 15.38
CA VAL A 169 4.45 4.15 15.07
C VAL A 169 5.89 3.64 15.25
N PRO A 170 6.12 2.49 15.91
CA PRO A 170 7.47 1.92 15.95
C PRO A 170 8.05 1.72 14.54
N PRO A 171 9.31 2.10 14.25
CA PRO A 171 9.88 2.05 12.90
C PRO A 171 9.76 0.67 12.22
N GLU A 172 9.97 -0.41 12.96
CA GLU A 172 9.84 -1.79 12.48
C GLU A 172 8.40 -2.15 12.08
N ILE A 173 7.40 -1.59 12.76
CA ILE A 173 5.99 -1.76 12.44
C ILE A 173 5.64 -0.94 11.20
N ALA A 174 6.14 0.30 11.09
CA ALA A 174 5.98 1.12 9.89
C ALA A 174 6.62 0.45 8.65
N ILE A 175 7.76 -0.22 8.81
CA ILE A 175 8.37 -1.04 7.77
C ILE A 175 7.46 -2.22 7.40
N ALA A 176 6.89 -2.93 8.38
CA ALA A 176 5.95 -4.02 8.11
C ALA A 176 4.72 -3.56 7.32
N MET A 177 4.21 -2.35 7.57
CA MET A 177 3.13 -1.73 6.79
C MET A 177 3.50 -1.49 5.32
N ALA A 178 4.79 -1.30 5.02
CA ALA A 178 5.31 -1.16 3.65
C ALA A 178 5.71 -2.49 3.00
N THR A 179 5.80 -3.58 3.76
CA THR A 179 6.34 -4.86 3.29
C THR A 179 5.39 -6.02 3.58
N GLY A 180 5.44 -6.60 4.78
CA GLY A 180 4.70 -7.80 5.17
C GLY A 180 3.19 -7.62 5.08
N ASN A 181 2.65 -6.48 5.52
CA ASN A 181 1.23 -6.20 5.45
C ASN A 181 0.76 -6.08 4.00
N VAL A 182 1.54 -5.39 3.16
CA VAL A 182 1.27 -5.29 1.71
C VAL A 182 1.26 -6.68 1.09
N ALA A 183 2.26 -7.50 1.40
CA ALA A 183 2.35 -8.85 0.87
C ALA A 183 1.15 -9.70 1.29
N HIS A 184 0.74 -9.64 2.56
CA HIS A 184 -0.43 -10.36 3.06
C HIS A 184 -1.73 -9.91 2.37
N ALA A 185 -1.99 -8.59 2.33
CA ALA A 185 -3.21 -8.05 1.72
C ALA A 185 -3.34 -8.38 0.23
N HIS A 186 -2.21 -8.43 -0.49
CA HIS A 186 -2.15 -8.71 -1.92
C HIS A 186 -1.88 -10.19 -2.27
N GLY A 187 -1.65 -11.07 -1.30
CA GLY A 187 -1.33 -12.48 -1.55
C GLY A 187 0.03 -12.71 -2.23
N LEU A 188 1.03 -11.89 -1.89
CA LEU A 188 2.38 -11.93 -2.45
C LEU A 188 3.31 -12.79 -1.57
N ARG A 189 4.34 -13.38 -2.18
CA ARG A 189 5.36 -14.15 -1.45
C ARG A 189 6.45 -13.28 -0.83
N GLN A 190 6.67 -12.11 -1.40
CA GLN A 190 7.66 -11.09 -1.03
C GLN A 190 7.34 -10.43 0.33
N GLY A 191 8.16 -9.46 0.74
CA GLY A 191 7.87 -8.53 1.83
C GLY A 191 8.12 -9.07 3.24
N ILE A 192 8.46 -10.36 3.39
CA ILE A 192 8.76 -10.99 4.68
C ILE A 192 10.08 -11.74 4.56
N LEU A 193 11.00 -11.49 5.48
CA LEU A 193 12.28 -12.21 5.57
C LEU A 193 12.08 -13.53 6.33
N GLU A 194 11.95 -14.61 5.58
CA GLU A 194 11.70 -15.95 6.10
C GLU A 194 12.28 -17.00 5.14
N VAL A 195 12.78 -18.12 5.67
CA VAL A 195 13.28 -19.23 4.85
C VAL A 195 12.19 -19.73 3.89
N GLY A 196 12.51 -19.83 2.60
CA GLY A 196 11.57 -20.27 1.56
C GLY A 196 10.78 -19.16 0.87
N ARG A 197 10.97 -17.89 1.26
CA ARG A 197 10.44 -16.71 0.55
C ARG A 197 11.46 -16.11 -0.44
N PRO A 198 11.01 -15.32 -1.43
CA PRO A 198 11.90 -14.60 -2.35
C PRO A 198 12.90 -13.73 -1.58
N ALA A 199 14.16 -13.73 -2.02
CA ALA A 199 15.24 -12.95 -1.43
C ALA A 199 15.24 -11.50 -1.95
N ASP A 200 14.12 -10.81 -1.72
CA ASP A 200 13.93 -9.39 -2.03
C ASP A 200 14.31 -8.56 -0.80
N ILE A 201 15.52 -8.01 -0.81
CA ILE A 201 16.17 -7.43 0.37
C ILE A 201 16.69 -6.04 0.03
N VAL A 202 16.37 -5.07 0.90
CA VAL A 202 16.98 -3.74 0.86
C VAL A 202 17.95 -3.63 2.04
N LEU A 203 19.20 -3.27 1.76
CA LEU A 203 20.19 -2.95 2.78
C LEU A 203 20.32 -1.43 2.90
N LEU A 204 20.07 -0.93 4.11
CA LEU A 204 20.02 0.49 4.41
C LEU A 204 20.78 0.80 5.70
N ASP A 205 21.29 2.02 5.81
CA ASP A 205 21.90 2.55 7.01
C ASP A 205 21.62 4.06 7.15
N ARG A 206 21.90 4.61 8.33
CA ARG A 206 21.87 6.06 8.54
C ARG A 206 22.78 6.80 7.56
N ILE A 207 22.52 8.08 7.38
CA ILE A 207 23.34 8.96 6.55
C ILE A 207 24.23 9.83 7.45
N LYS A 208 25.49 10.01 7.05
CA LYS A 208 26.44 10.89 7.74
C LYS A 208 25.83 12.29 7.93
N GLY A 209 25.76 12.75 9.17
CA GLY A 209 25.14 14.02 9.56
C GLY A 209 23.75 13.87 10.20
N SER A 210 23.11 12.71 10.07
CA SER A 210 21.97 12.36 10.91
C SER A 210 22.42 12.12 12.36
N VAL A 211 21.57 12.49 13.31
CA VAL A 211 21.76 12.19 14.74
C VAL A 211 21.29 10.78 15.11
N ALA A 212 20.76 10.02 14.15
CA ALA A 212 20.34 8.63 14.36
C ALA A 212 21.51 7.68 14.60
N SER A 213 21.31 6.57 15.33
CA SER A 213 22.32 5.53 15.54
C SER A 213 22.40 4.54 14.38
N ASP A 214 21.29 4.31 13.68
CA ASP A 214 21.14 3.34 12.59
C ASP A 214 19.93 3.69 11.71
N ALA A 215 19.57 2.76 10.81
CA ALA A 215 18.48 2.95 9.85
C ALA A 215 17.08 2.98 10.48
N LEU A 216 16.81 2.18 11.53
CA LEU A 216 15.52 2.19 12.22
C LEU A 216 15.35 3.49 13.00
N ASP A 217 16.39 3.88 13.72
CA ASP A 217 16.41 5.14 14.46
C ASP A 217 16.35 6.36 13.52
N SER A 218 16.86 6.24 12.27
CA SER A 218 16.69 7.28 11.24
C SER A 218 15.20 7.52 10.97
N PHE A 219 14.44 6.45 10.71
CA PHE A 219 13.00 6.58 10.50
C PHE A 219 12.28 7.16 11.73
N GLY A 220 12.63 6.71 12.95
CA GLY A 220 12.05 7.24 14.19
C GLY A 220 12.31 8.73 14.39
N LYS A 221 13.43 9.25 13.87
CA LYS A 221 13.76 10.68 13.88
C LYS A 221 13.23 11.46 12.67
N GLY A 222 12.60 10.78 11.72
CA GLY A 222 12.07 11.38 10.48
C GLY A 222 13.11 11.54 9.37
N ASP A 223 14.32 11.05 9.58
CA ASP A 223 15.40 11.03 8.60
C ASP A 223 15.20 9.84 7.64
N LEU A 224 15.40 10.07 6.34
CA LEU A 224 15.43 8.97 5.37
C LEU A 224 16.82 8.32 5.41
N PRO A 225 16.93 6.99 5.57
CA PRO A 225 18.22 6.30 5.49
C PRO A 225 18.73 6.23 4.05
N GLY A 226 20.02 5.94 3.91
CA GLY A 226 20.68 5.68 2.63
C GLY A 226 20.54 4.21 2.26
N ILE A 227 20.19 3.91 1.00
CA ILE A 227 20.15 2.54 0.49
C ILE A 227 21.52 2.17 -0.06
N SER A 228 22.16 1.16 0.53
CA SER A 228 23.43 0.61 0.07
C SER A 228 23.23 -0.36 -1.08
N THR A 229 22.25 -1.26 -1.04
CA THR A 229 21.99 -2.16 -2.17
C THR A 229 20.57 -2.70 -2.09
N VAL A 230 20.10 -3.22 -3.23
CA VAL A 230 18.81 -3.88 -3.36
C VAL A 230 19.04 -5.19 -4.07
N LEU A 231 18.56 -6.27 -3.47
CA LEU A 231 18.51 -7.59 -4.04
C LEU A 231 17.06 -7.87 -4.45
N ILE A 232 16.88 -8.48 -5.62
CA ILE A 232 15.59 -9.02 -6.08
C ILE A 232 15.85 -10.46 -6.51
N ASP A 233 15.08 -11.39 -5.97
CA ASP A 233 15.28 -12.83 -6.12
C ASP A 233 16.72 -13.27 -5.76
N GLY A 234 17.36 -12.57 -4.82
CA GLY A 234 18.75 -12.80 -4.40
C GLY A 234 19.81 -12.23 -5.33
N GLU A 235 19.42 -11.66 -6.47
CA GLU A 235 20.33 -11.00 -7.40
C GLU A 235 20.50 -9.52 -7.08
N VAL A 236 21.73 -9.02 -7.14
CA VAL A 236 22.05 -7.61 -6.90
C VAL A 236 21.51 -6.76 -8.04
N ARG A 237 20.49 -5.94 -7.78
CA ARG A 237 19.88 -5.04 -8.77
C ARG A 237 20.35 -3.60 -8.65
N VAL A 238 20.81 -3.20 -7.47
CA VAL A 238 21.42 -1.89 -7.23
C VAL A 238 22.85 -2.11 -6.72
N PRO A 239 23.84 -2.26 -7.60
CA PRO A 239 25.24 -2.39 -7.20
C PRO A 239 25.79 -1.07 -6.66
N GLY A 240 26.66 -1.14 -5.66
CA GLY A 240 27.27 0.03 -5.03
C GLY A 240 26.32 0.74 -4.06
N ARG A 241 25.48 1.67 -4.56
CA ARG A 241 24.42 2.36 -3.78
C ARG A 241 23.32 2.91 -4.66
N SER A 242 22.18 3.20 -4.04
CA SER A 242 21.11 3.96 -4.70
C SER A 242 21.59 5.35 -5.13
N GLN A 243 21.18 5.77 -6.33
CA GLN A 243 21.37 7.15 -6.81
C GLN A 243 20.25 8.09 -6.35
N GLN A 244 19.17 7.55 -5.78
CA GLN A 244 18.01 8.33 -5.31
C GLN A 244 18.12 8.70 -3.83
N THR A 245 18.93 7.99 -3.05
CA THR A 245 19.23 8.33 -1.64
C THR A 245 20.66 8.83 -1.52
N PRO A 246 20.96 9.69 -0.53
CA PRO A 246 22.35 9.96 -0.17
C PRO A 246 23.08 8.66 0.25
N PRO A 247 24.43 8.67 0.26
CA PRO A 247 25.21 7.51 0.65
C PRO A 247 24.93 7.12 2.11
N PRO A 248 24.65 5.83 2.40
CA PRO A 248 24.66 5.35 3.78
C PRO A 248 26.07 5.45 4.37
N GLU A 249 26.14 5.57 5.69
CA GLU A 249 27.42 5.62 6.41
C GLU A 249 28.17 4.29 6.35
N ARG A 250 27.46 3.17 6.55
CA ARG A 250 27.99 1.83 6.31
C ARG A 250 27.49 1.31 4.96
N MET A 251 28.44 1.00 4.09
CA MET A 251 28.17 0.39 2.79
C MET A 251 28.26 -1.13 2.90
N ALA A 252 27.28 -1.83 2.33
CA ALA A 252 27.32 -3.26 2.16
C ALA A 252 28.47 -3.65 1.21
N THR A 253 29.23 -4.67 1.58
CA THR A 253 30.24 -5.29 0.73
C THR A 253 29.72 -6.65 0.27
N ILE A 254 29.63 -6.85 -1.04
CA ILE A 254 29.14 -8.11 -1.63
C ILE A 254 30.35 -8.95 -2.00
N THR A 255 30.55 -10.06 -1.29
CA THR A 255 31.62 -11.02 -1.57
C THR A 255 31.02 -12.23 -2.27
N GLY A 256 31.57 -12.61 -3.44
CA GLY A 256 31.24 -13.88 -4.10
C GLY A 256 30.10 -13.85 -5.14
N SER A 257 29.81 -12.72 -5.80
CA SER A 257 28.93 -12.73 -6.98
C SER A 257 29.56 -13.61 -8.08
N ARG A 258 28.89 -14.70 -8.49
CA ARG A 258 29.22 -15.32 -9.78
C ARG A 258 28.93 -14.31 -10.89
N ALA A 259 29.94 -14.07 -11.72
CA ALA A 259 29.81 -13.31 -12.97
C ALA A 259 28.84 -14.02 -13.93
#